data_AF-A0A7D5RLL1-F1
#
_entry.id   AF-A0A7D5RLL1-F1
#
_cell.length_a   1.000
_cell.length_b   1.000
_cell.length_c   1.000
_cell.angle_alpha   90.00
_cell.angle_beta   90.00
_cell.angle_gamma   90.00
#
_symmetry.space_group_name_H-M   'P 1'
#
loop_
_entity.id
_entity.type
_entity.pdbx_description
1 polymer ?
#
loop_
_entity_poly.entity_id
_entity_poly.type
_entity_poly.pdbx_seq_one_letter_code
_entity_poly.pdbx_strand_id
1 'polypeptide(L)' 'MIVSAIVAVAENGVIGDRGAMSWHLKSDFKYFKKNTTPSDHNGAYHL' A
#
# COMPACT_ATOMS: atom_id res chain seq x y z
N MET A 1 10.46 -19.44 1.10
CA MET A 1 9.74 -18.26 1.61
C MET A 1 10.17 -17.05 0.78
N ILE A 2 9.22 -16.29 0.23
CA ILE A 2 9.52 -15.07 -0.53
C ILE A 2 9.12 -13.87 0.34
N VAL A 3 10.01 -12.89 0.48
CA VAL A 3 9.73 -11.61 1.14
C VAL A 3 9.62 -10.55 0.04
N SER A 4 8.54 -9.78 0.05
CA SER A 4 8.25 -8.75 -0.95
C SER A 4 8.09 -7.39 -0.29
N ALA A 5 8.52 -6.33 -0.97
CA ALA A 5 8.38 -4.94 -0.52
C ALA A 5 7.70 -4.08 -1.59
N ILE A 6 6.90 -3.11 -1.15
CA ILE A 6 6.18 -2.14 -1.98
C ILE A 6 6.31 -0.76 -1.32
N VAL A 7 6.69 0.27 -2.08
CA VAL A 7 6.95 1.62 -1.56
C VAL A 7 6.65 2.66 -2.64
N ALA A 8 6.04 3.78 -2.25
CA ALA A 8 5.97 4.98 -3.10
C ALA A 8 7.14 5.90 -2.73
N VAL A 9 7.74 6.54 -3.73
CA VAL A 9 9.01 7.28 -3.59
C VAL A 9 8.91 8.54 -4.45
N ALA A 10 9.25 9.70 -3.87
CA ALA A 10 9.40 10.93 -4.64
C ALA A 10 10.63 10.89 -5.55
N GLU A 11 10.73 11.77 -6.55
CA GLU A 11 11.87 11.81 -7.49
C GLU A 11 13.23 11.95 -6.78
N ASN A 12 13.26 12.56 -5.60
CA ASN A 12 14.44 12.74 -4.76
C ASN A 12 14.71 11.60 -3.75
N GLY A 13 13.96 10.49 -3.82
CA GLY A 13 14.12 9.34 -2.93
C GLY A 13 13.38 9.43 -1.59
N VAL A 14 12.67 10.53 -1.30
CA VAL A 14 11.90 10.67 -0.05
C VAL A 14 10.67 9.77 -0.07
N ILE A 15 10.46 9.03 1.03
CA ILE A 15 9.30 8.14 1.22
C ILE A 15 8.33 8.61 2.32
N GLY A 16 8.63 9.73 2.96
CA GLY A 16 7.86 10.30 4.06
C GLY A 16 8.64 11.43 4.72
N ASP A 17 7.91 12.33 5.39
CA ASP A 17 8.48 13.45 6.13
C ASP A 17 7.71 13.62 7.45
N ARG A 18 8.43 13.79 8.56
CA ARG A 18 7.87 14.06 9.90
C ARG A 18 6.73 13.12 10.33
N GLY A 19 6.85 11.83 10.02
CA GLY A 19 5.85 10.82 10.40
C GLY A 19 4.60 10.79 9.50
N ALA A 20 4.61 11.53 8.40
CA ALA A 20 3.55 11.53 7.39
C ALA A 20 4.09 11.10 6.03
N MET A 21 3.19 10.67 5.15
CA MET A 21 3.49 10.51 3.73
C MET A 21 3.64 11.90 3.11
N SER A 22 4.71 12.11 2.33
CA SER A 22 4.94 13.37 1.63
C SER A 22 3.99 13.58 0.43
N TRP A 23 3.15 12.58 0.12
CA TRP A 23 2.14 12.59 -0.93
C TRP A 23 0.78 12.13 -0.40
N HIS A 24 -0.30 12.53 -1.10
CA HIS A 24 -1.66 12.08 -0.82
C HIS A 24 -2.38 11.71 -2.12
N LEU A 25 -2.03 10.55 -2.68
CA LEU A 25 -2.54 10.10 -3.98
C LEU A 25 -3.46 8.89 -3.80
N LYS A 26 -4.75 9.04 -4.14
CA LYS A 26 -5.75 7.96 -4.00
C LYS A 26 -5.40 6.70 -4.81
N SER A 27 -4.70 6.83 -5.93
CA SER A 27 -4.28 5.66 -6.72
C SER A 27 -3.25 4.80 -5.99
N ASP A 28 -2.37 5.39 -5.19
CA ASP A 28 -1.35 4.64 -4.42
C ASP A 28 -2.02 3.75 -3.39
N PHE A 29 -3.00 4.27 -2.66
CA PHE A 29 -3.78 3.47 -1.71
C PHE A 29 -4.57 2.35 -2.40
N LYS A 30 -5.15 2.61 -3.58
CA LYS A 30 -5.83 1.57 -4.37
C LYS A 30 -4.86 0.48 -4.82
N TYR A 31 -3.68 0.87 -5.31
CA TYR A 31 -2.64 -0.06 -5.74
C TYR A 31 -2.09 -0.88 -4.57
N PHE A 32 -1.77 -0.24 -3.45
CA PHE A 32 -1.33 -0.92 -2.23
C PHE A 32 -2.36 -1.96 -1.79
N LYS A 33 -3.62 -1.55 -1.60
CA LYS A 33 -4.70 -2.46 -1.19
C LYS A 33 -4.85 -3.66 -2.13
N LYS A 34 -4.83 -3.42 -3.45
CA LYS A 34 -4.95 -4.49 -4.46
C LYS A 34 -3.83 -5.53 -4.35
N ASN A 35 -2.61 -5.10 -4.03
CA ASN A 35 -1.43 -5.98 -4.07
C ASN A 35 -1.07 -6.61 -2.72
N THR A 36 -1.54 -6.04 -1.60
CA THR A 36 -1.20 -6.54 -0.26
C THR A 36 -2.37 -7.18 0.46
N THR A 37 -3.60 -6.93 0.02
CA THR A 37 -4.76 -7.64 0.58
C THR A 37 -4.84 -9.00 -0.10
N PRO A 38 -4.93 -10.10 0.67
CA PRO A 38 -5.25 -11.40 0.09
C PRO A 38 -6.54 -11.29 -0.73
N SER A 39 -6.56 -11.88 -1.92
CA SER A 39 -7.78 -12.05 -2.69
C SER A 39 -8.58 -13.20 -2.08
N ASP A 40 -9.19 -12.97 -0.92
CA ASP A 40 -10.19 -13.87 -0.38
C ASP A 40 -11.48 -13.74 -1.21
N HIS A 41 -11.54 -14.52 -2.29
CA HIS A 41 -12.78 -14.85 -2.96
C HIS A 41 -13.65 -15.76 -2.06
N ASN A 42 -14.16 -15.22 -0.94
CA ASN A 42 -15.41 -15.66 -0.35
C ASN A 42 -15.81 -14.71 0.78
N GLY A 43 -17.00 -14.11 0.68
CA GLY A 43 -17.57 -13.21 1.67
C GLY A 43 -17.83 -13.89 3.02
N ALA A 44 -16.78 -14.02 3.83
CA ALA A 44 -16.81 -14.70 5.12
C ALA A 44 -16.21 -13.82 6.22
N TYR A 45 -16.67 -12.58 6.32
CA TYR A 45 -16.70 -11.85 7.60
C TYR A 45 -18.12 -11.34 7.81
N HIS A 46 -19.05 -12.28 7.97
CA HIS A 46 -20.26 -12.05 8.74
C HIS A 46 -19.89 -12.31 10.20
N LEU A 47 -19.69 -11.23 10.95
CA LEU A 47 -19.99 -11.14 12.37
C LEU A 47 -20.95 -9.97 12.53
#